data_AF-A0A650CDZ3-F1
#
_entry.id   AF-A0A650CDZ3-F1
#
_cell.length_a   1.000
_cell.length_b   1.000
_cell.length_c   1.000
_cell.angle_alpha   90.00
_cell.angle_beta   90.00
_cell.angle_gamma   90.00
#
_symmetry.space_group_name_H-M   'P 1'
#
loop_
_entity.id
_entity.type
_entity.pdbx_description
1 polymer ?
#
loop_
_entity_poly.entity_id
_entity_poly.type
_entity_poly.pdbx_seq_one_letter_code
_entity_poly.pdbx_strand_id
1 'polypeptide(L)'
;MLVKVPERVFDELLRKLKIQVYEYNSRIKEYGVYLKPYHIVYKNGKQYIYIGKYWYKLDKKDGKLKWIYLGKKKPDQNLPDPPAIPDYTIIKDIEGYIIDEKALDEIK
;
A
#
# COMPACT_ATOMS: atom_id res chain seq x y z
N MET A 1 -16.66 -9.05 3.96
CA MET A 1 -17.47 -9.04 2.72
C MET A 1 -17.02 -7.85 1.87
N LEU A 2 -17.30 -7.77 0.56
CA LEU A 2 -17.06 -6.53 -0.19
C LEU A 2 -18.26 -5.59 -0.09
N VAL A 3 -18.04 -4.33 0.27
CA VAL A 3 -19.11 -3.35 0.49
C VAL A 3 -18.87 -2.08 -0.33
N LYS A 4 -19.93 -1.49 -0.90
CA LYS A 4 -19.88 -0.17 -1.53
C LYS A 4 -19.82 0.90 -0.43
N VAL A 5 -18.95 1.90 -0.60
CA VAL A 5 -18.75 2.99 0.35
C VAL A 5 -18.77 4.36 -0.34
N PRO A 6 -19.12 5.45 0.38
CA PRO A 6 -18.95 6.80 -0.14
C PRO A 6 -17.48 7.14 -0.42
N GLU A 7 -17.25 8.04 -1.38
CA GLU A 7 -15.90 8.52 -1.76
C GLU A 7 -15.09 9.02 -0.56
N ARG A 8 -15.73 9.80 0.32
CA ARG A 8 -15.07 10.31 1.54
C ARG A 8 -14.52 9.20 2.42
N VAL A 9 -15.27 8.11 2.59
CA VAL A 9 -14.87 6.96 3.42
C VAL A 9 -13.68 6.23 2.76
N PHE A 10 -13.74 6.08 1.45
CA PHE A 10 -12.65 5.49 0.67
C PHE A 10 -11.36 6.32 0.77
N ASP A 11 -11.45 7.63 0.58
CA ASP A 11 -10.29 8.53 0.64
C ASP A 11 -9.67 8.56 2.03
N GLU A 12 -10.51 8.56 3.07
CA GLU A 12 -10.05 8.52 4.45
C GLU A 12 -9.29 7.24 4.77
N LEU A 13 -9.84 6.09 4.37
CA LEU A 13 -9.19 4.79 4.51
C LEU A 13 -7.86 4.76 3.77
N LEU A 14 -7.86 5.15 2.49
CA LEU A 14 -6.65 5.15 1.67
C LEU A 14 -5.57 6.06 2.25
N ARG A 15 -5.96 7.21 2.80
CA ARG A 15 -5.06 8.15 3.49
C ARG A 15 -4.46 7.53 4.75
N LYS A 16 -5.28 6.95 5.65
CA LYS A 16 -4.80 6.31 6.88
C LYS A 16 -3.80 5.20 6.57
N LEU A 17 -4.14 4.30 5.64
CA LEU A 17 -3.25 3.19 5.25
C LEU A 17 -1.92 3.69 4.64
N LYS A 18 -1.97 4.73 3.80
CA LYS A 18 -0.75 5.34 3.23
C LYS A 18 0.14 5.95 4.31
N ILE A 19 -0.44 6.64 5.30
CA ILE A 19 0.32 7.24 6.41
C ILE A 19 1.10 6.16 7.16
N GLN A 20 0.46 5.04 7.51
CA GLN A 20 1.15 3.93 8.19
C GLN A 20 2.39 3.45 7.40
N VAL A 21 2.26 3.29 6.07
CA VAL A 21 3.39 2.88 5.23
C VAL A 21 4.48 3.96 5.16
N TYR A 22 4.11 5.24 5.07
CA TYR A 22 5.08 6.34 5.02
C TYR A 22 5.84 6.50 6.33
N GLU A 23 5.16 6.41 7.47
CA GLU A 23 5.79 6.45 8.78
C GLU A 23 6.77 5.29 8.95
N TYR A 24 6.35 4.08 8.57
CA TYR A 24 7.21 2.90 8.59
C TYR A 24 8.46 3.10 7.70
N ASN A 25 8.27 3.50 6.44
CA ASN A 25 9.36 3.76 5.50
C ASN A 25 10.34 4.84 6.00
N SER A 26 9.85 5.81 6.76
CA SER A 26 10.68 6.86 7.34
C SER A 26 11.61 6.32 8.43
N ARG A 27 11.16 5.30 9.18
CA ARG A 27 11.94 4.61 10.22
C ARG A 27 13.00 3.68 9.62
N ILE A 28 12.75 3.10 8.45
CA ILE A 28 13.66 2.13 7.81
C ILE A 28 14.48 2.71 6.66
N LYS A 29 14.47 4.03 6.46
CA LYS A 29 15.13 4.69 5.31
C LYS A 29 16.62 4.35 5.17
N GLU A 30 17.30 4.11 6.28
CA GLU A 30 18.74 3.78 6.33
C GLU A 30 19.08 2.42 5.71
N TYR A 31 18.10 1.50 5.65
CA TYR A 31 18.26 0.18 5.05
C TYR A 31 18.19 0.22 3.51
N GLY A 32 17.84 1.37 2.92
CA GLY A 32 17.74 1.54 1.46
C GLY A 32 16.63 0.72 0.80
N VAL A 33 15.71 0.16 1.60
CA VAL A 33 14.54 -0.60 1.15
C VAL A 33 13.27 0.03 1.69
N TYR A 34 12.18 -0.13 0.94
CA TYR A 34 10.93 0.55 1.19
C TYR A 34 9.76 -0.36 0.85
N LEU A 35 8.70 -0.26 1.65
CA LEU A 35 7.42 -0.86 1.36
C LEU A 35 6.64 0.05 0.40
N LYS A 36 6.16 -0.50 -0.71
CA LYS A 36 5.41 0.26 -1.72
C LYS A 36 4.09 0.76 -1.12
N PRO A 37 3.84 2.08 -1.06
CA PRO A 37 2.64 2.62 -0.44
C PRO A 37 1.35 2.15 -1.11
N TYR A 38 1.35 2.04 -2.44
CA TYR A 38 0.23 1.48 -3.18
C TYR A 38 0.67 0.85 -4.51
N HIS A 39 0.00 -0.21 -4.91
CA HIS A 39 0.08 -0.80 -6.23
C HIS A 39 -1.30 -0.80 -6.87
N ILE A 40 -1.40 -0.15 -8.03
CA ILE A 40 -2.63 -0.06 -8.79
C ILE A 40 -2.59 -1.07 -9.94
N VAL A 41 -3.67 -1.83 -10.10
CA VAL A 41 -3.90 -2.74 -11.23
C VAL A 41 -5.21 -2.36 -11.89
N TYR A 42 -5.20 -2.22 -13.22
CA TYR A 42 -6.40 -1.98 -14.02
C TYR A 42 -6.86 -3.30 -14.66
N LYS A 43 -8.12 -3.68 -14.45
CA LYS A 43 -8.70 -4.89 -15.04
C LYS A 43 -10.19 -4.72 -15.23
N ASN A 44 -10.68 -4.95 -16.45
CA ASN A 44 -12.10 -4.91 -16.82
C ASN A 44 -12.80 -3.59 -16.40
N GLY A 45 -12.18 -2.44 -16.67
CA GLY A 45 -12.71 -1.12 -16.30
C GLY A 45 -12.57 -0.76 -14.81
N LYS A 46 -12.10 -1.70 -13.97
CA LYS A 46 -11.93 -1.50 -12.53
C LYS A 46 -10.47 -1.25 -12.17
N GLN A 47 -10.27 -0.43 -11.15
CA GLN A 47 -8.98 -0.14 -10.56
C GLN A 47 -8.86 -0.83 -9.19
N TYR A 48 -7.91 -1.75 -9.06
CA TYR A 48 -7.60 -2.46 -7.82
C TYR A 48 -6.40 -1.82 -7.16
N ILE A 49 -6.51 -1.50 -5.87
CA ILE A 49 -5.48 -0.81 -5.09
C ILE A 49 -5.03 -1.72 -3.95
N TYR A 50 -3.73 -1.98 -3.91
CA TYR A 50 -3.09 -2.78 -2.88
C TYR A 50 -2.08 -1.95 -2.09
N ILE A 51 -2.20 -1.88 -0.77
CA ILE A 51 -1.33 -1.05 0.08
C ILE A 51 -0.28 -1.93 0.75
N GLY A 52 0.96 -1.47 0.81
CA GLY A 52 2.00 -2.07 1.66
C GLY A 52 2.40 -3.50 1.31
N LYS A 53 2.11 -4.00 0.10
CA LYS A 53 2.31 -5.43 -0.24
C LYS A 53 3.68 -5.80 -0.77
N TYR A 54 4.44 -4.84 -1.26
CA TYR A 54 5.60 -5.09 -2.12
C TYR A 54 6.80 -4.30 -1.66
N TRP A 55 7.94 -4.97 -1.60
CA TRP A 55 9.21 -4.38 -1.20
C TRP A 55 10.00 -3.92 -2.41
N TYR A 56 10.66 -2.78 -2.26
CA TYR A 56 11.54 -2.22 -3.28
C TYR A 56 12.83 -1.72 -2.66
N LYS A 57 13.94 -1.93 -3.37
CA LYS A 57 15.21 -1.26 -3.09
C LYS A 57 15.30 0.02 -3.89
N LEU A 58 15.79 1.07 -3.26
CA LEU A 58 16.19 2.30 -3.94
C LEU A 58 17.65 2.21 -4.35
N ASP A 59 17.93 2.19 -5.64
CA ASP A 59 19.28 2.18 -6.19
C ASP A 59 19.57 3.52 -6.86
N LYS A 60 20.65 4.19 -6.45
CA LYS A 60 21.04 5.51 -6.98
C LYS A 60 22.38 5.36 -7.69
N LYS A 61 22.37 5.44 -9.01
CA LYS A 61 23.57 5.32 -9.84
C LYS A 61 23.63 6.47 -10.85
N ASP A 62 24.77 7.16 -10.91
CA ASP A 62 25.03 8.26 -11.85
C ASP A 62 23.93 9.36 -11.83
N GLY A 63 23.46 9.70 -10.62
CA GLY A 63 22.37 10.67 -10.42
C GLY A 63 20.97 10.16 -10.77
N LYS A 64 20.84 8.96 -11.35
CA LYS A 64 19.56 8.31 -11.67
C LYS A 64 19.09 7.46 -10.51
N LEU A 65 17.79 7.53 -10.24
CA LEU A 65 17.13 6.78 -9.19
C LEU A 65 16.33 5.64 -9.83
N LYS A 66 16.61 4.41 -9.39
CA LYS A 66 15.98 3.19 -9.87
C LYS A 66 15.35 2.45 -8.70
N TRP A 67 14.07 2.13 -8.84
CA TRP A 67 13.35 1.26 -7.91
C TRP A 67 13.48 -0.20 -8.39
N ILE A 68 14.02 -1.07 -7.54
CA ILE A 68 14.20 -2.49 -7.85
C ILE A 68 13.22 -3.28 -7.01
N TYR A 69 12.35 -4.06 -7.64
CA TYR A 69 11.38 -4.91 -6.94
C TYR A 69 12.06 -6.08 -6.22
N LEU A 70 11.73 -6.30 -4.95
CA LEU A 70 12.33 -7.32 -4.08
C LEU A 70 11.37 -8.48 -3.73
N GLY A 71 10.08 -8.36 -4.07
CA GLY A 71 9.08 -9.36 -3.72
C GLY A 71 8.06 -8.88 -2.68
N LYS A 72 7.30 -9.83 -2.12
CA LYS A 72 6.29 -9.59 -1.08
C LYS A 72 6.80 -9.81 0.34
N LYS A 73 7.88 -10.58 0.52
CA LYS A 73 8.43 -10.93 1.82
C LYS A 73 9.38 -9.83 2.33
N LYS A 74 9.44 -9.67 3.66
CA LYS A 74 10.41 -8.78 4.32
C LYS A 74 11.83 -9.18 3.86
N PRO A 75 12.62 -8.26 3.27
CA PRO A 75 13.88 -8.61 2.62
C PRO A 75 15.02 -8.87 3.59
N ASP A 76 14.92 -8.38 4.83
CA ASP A 76 15.92 -8.56 5.89
C ASP A 76 15.19 -8.79 7.22
N GLN A 77 15.66 -9.75 8.02
CA GLN A 77 15.07 -10.06 9.33
C GLN A 77 15.34 -8.97 10.38
N ASN A 78 16.42 -8.21 10.24
CA ASN A 78 16.78 -7.12 11.16
C ASN A 78 15.89 -5.88 11.00
N LEU A 79 15.13 -5.79 9.90
CA LEU A 79 14.16 -4.71 9.71
C LEU A 79 13.05 -4.83 10.77
N PRO A 80 12.61 -3.70 11.36
CA PRO A 80 11.39 -3.65 12.14
C PRO A 80 10.23 -4.27 11.35
N ASP A 81 9.26 -4.87 12.02
CA ASP A 81 8.13 -5.45 11.31
C ASP A 81 7.28 -4.36 10.63
N PRO A 82 6.81 -4.61 9.40
CA PRO A 82 5.96 -3.67 8.69
C PRO A 82 4.63 -3.48 9.44
N PRO A 83 3.92 -2.37 9.20
CA PRO A 83 2.57 -2.20 9.73
C PRO A 83 1.72 -3.39 9.30
N ALA A 84 0.91 -3.90 10.23
CA ALA A 84 0.04 -5.05 10.01
C ALA A 84 -1.17 -4.62 9.14
N ILE A 85 -0.91 -4.29 7.87
CA ILE A 85 -1.93 -3.91 6.91
C ILE A 85 -2.52 -5.20 6.35
N PRO A 86 -3.78 -5.52 6.66
CA PRO A 86 -4.40 -6.73 6.13
C PRO A 86 -4.47 -6.69 4.60
N ASP A 87 -4.59 -7.87 3.99
CA ASP A 87 -4.79 -7.98 2.55
C ASP A 87 -6.22 -7.53 2.19
N TYR A 88 -6.40 -6.22 2.10
CA TYR A 88 -7.64 -5.62 1.66
C TYR A 88 -7.70 -5.54 0.15
N THR A 89 -8.89 -5.81 -0.37
CA THR A 89 -9.25 -5.49 -1.75
C THR A 89 -9.95 -4.13 -1.75
N ILE A 90 -9.28 -3.13 -2.34
CA ILE A 90 -9.82 -1.78 -2.52
C ILE A 90 -10.04 -1.58 -4.02
N ILE A 91 -11.27 -1.33 -4.44
CA ILE A 91 -11.67 -1.23 -5.84
C ILE A 91 -12.32 0.12 -6.09
N LYS A 92 -11.86 0.80 -7.14
CA LYS A 92 -12.55 1.95 -7.74
C LYS A 92 -13.13 1.54 -9.10
N ASP A 93 -14.41 1.80 -9.30
CA ASP A 93 -15.16 1.55 -10.53
C ASP A 93 -15.98 2.80 -10.90
N ILE A 94 -16.57 2.83 -12.09
CA ILE A 94 -17.46 3.90 -12.58
C ILE A 94 -18.66 4.06 -11.65
N GLU A 95 -19.18 2.95 -11.10
CA GLU A 95 -20.31 2.95 -10.18
C GLU A 95 -19.96 3.31 -8.72
N GLY A 96 -18.69 3.59 -8.42
CA GLY A 96 -18.24 4.02 -7.10
C GLY A 96 -17.10 3.19 -6.51
N TYR A 97 -17.08 3.13 -5.18
CA TYR A 97 -15.94 2.64 -4.40
C TYR A 97 -16.33 1.39 -3.60
N ILE A 98 -15.57 0.32 -3.73
CA ILE A 98 -15.82 -0.96 -3.07
C ILE A 98 -14.59 -1.35 -2.26
N ILE A 99 -14.77 -1.75 -1.00
CA ILE A 99 -13.68 -2.18 -0.13
C ILE A 99 -14.03 -3.49 0.58
N ASP A 100 -13.01 -4.20 1.09
CA ASP A 100 -13.25 -5.22 2.10
C ASP A 100 -13.80 -4.56 3.37
N GLU A 101 -14.92 -5.05 3.87
CA GLU A 101 -15.59 -4.60 5.08
C GLU A 101 -14.65 -4.54 6.28
N LYS A 102 -13.69 -5.45 6.39
CA LYS A 102 -12.66 -5.43 7.46
C LYS A 102 -11.76 -4.19 7.41
N ALA A 103 -11.70 -3.51 6.26
CA ALA A 103 -10.94 -2.27 6.13
C ALA A 103 -11.65 -1.08 6.80
N LEU A 104 -12.96 -1.19 7.08
CA LEU A 104 -13.69 -0.16 7.82
C LEU A 104 -13.24 -0.04 9.28
N ASP A 105 -12.60 -1.07 9.84
CA ASP A 105 -12.09 -1.01 11.21
C ASP A 105 -10.88 -0.07 11.35
N GLU A 106 -10.19 0.24 10.24
CA GLU A 106 -9.07 1.20 10.24
C GLU A 106 -9.51 2.66 10.39
N ILE A 107 -10.78 2.96 10.05
CA ILE A 107 -11.35 4.30 10.11
C ILE A 107 -12.19 4.57 11.35
N LYS A 108 -12.54 3.55 12.14
CA LYS A 108 -13.14 3.71 13.47
C LYS A 108 -12.14 4.34 14.45
#